data_AF-A0A0N0SX20-F1
#
_entry.id   AF-A0A0N0SX20-F1
#
_cell.length_a   1.000
_cell.length_b   1.000
_cell.length_c   1.000
_cell.angle_alpha   90.00
_cell.angle_beta   90.00
_cell.angle_gamma   90.00
#
_symmetry.space_group_name_H-M   'P 1'
#
loop_
_entity.id
_entity.type
_entity.pdbx_description
1 polymer ?
#
loop_
_entity_poly.entity_id
_entity_poly.type
_entity_poly.pdbx_seq_one_letter_code
_entity_poly.pdbx_strand_id
1 'polypeptide(L)'
;MLTALVEETAAVSLACGGPSDPAQALARNDSFPSATRSSMQRDAEAGRPLELDAIGGALLRAAQRHGVDVPVATRVVRELTSG
;
A
#
# COMPACT_ATOMS: atom_id res chain seq x y z
N MET A 1 5.44 -5.92 -9.58
CA MET A 1 4.17 -5.52 -8.91
C MET A 1 4.44 -4.81 -7.59
N LEU A 2 5.18 -5.41 -6.63
CA LEU A 2 5.48 -4.77 -5.35
C LEU A 2 6.30 -3.48 -5.49
N THR A 3 7.39 -3.49 -6.27
CA THR A 3 8.22 -2.30 -6.53
C THR A 3 7.40 -1.11 -7.02
N ALA A 4 6.59 -1.31 -8.07
CA ALA A 4 5.72 -0.27 -8.60
C ALA A 4 4.69 0.25 -7.57
N LEU A 5 4.13 -0.63 -6.74
CA LEU A 5 3.23 -0.22 -5.67
C LEU A 5 3.94 0.66 -4.61
N VAL A 6 5.18 0.32 -4.27
CA VAL A 6 6.00 1.09 -3.33
C VAL A 6 6.38 2.45 -3.94
N GLU A 7 6.75 2.49 -5.22
CA GLU A 7 7.06 3.72 -5.94
C GLU A 7 5.85 4.66 -6.02
N GLU A 8 4.67 4.14 -6.36
CA GLU A 8 3.41 4.91 -6.35
C GLU A 8 3.10 5.46 -4.95
N THR A 9 3.26 4.65 -3.91
CA THR A 9 3.03 5.07 -2.52
C THR A 9 4.01 6.18 -2.11
N ALA A 10 5.28 6.07 -2.52
CA ALA A 10 6.31 7.07 -2.27
C ALA A 10 6.02 8.39 -3.00
N ALA A 11 5.55 8.34 -4.25
CA ALA A 11 5.13 9.51 -5.01
C ALA A 11 3.97 10.25 -4.32
N VAL A 12 2.98 9.52 -3.82
CA VAL A 12 1.87 10.12 -3.04
C VAL A 12 2.37 10.74 -1.75
N SER A 13 3.27 10.05 -1.02
CA SER A 13 3.88 10.59 0.21
C SER A 13 4.60 11.90 -0.05
N LEU A 14 5.44 11.96 -1.10
CA LEU A 14 6.16 13.17 -1.50
C LEU A 14 5.19 14.32 -1.83
N ALA A 15 4.13 14.04 -2.58
CA ALA A 15 3.12 15.04 -2.93
C ALA A 15 2.37 15.59 -1.70
N CYS A 16 2.24 14.78 -0.65
CA CYS A 16 1.68 15.19 0.64
C CYS A 16 2.69 15.95 1.54
N GLY A 17 3.94 16.12 1.12
CA GLY A 17 5.01 16.69 1.93
C GLY A 17 5.64 15.72 2.95
N GLY A 18 5.37 14.43 2.82
CA GLY A 18 5.93 13.36 3.62
C GLY A 18 7.27 12.83 3.09
N PRO A 19 7.92 11.92 3.83
CA PRO A 19 9.16 11.29 3.38
C PRO A 19 8.91 10.36 2.18
N SER A 20 9.87 10.28 1.27
CA SER A 20 9.83 9.39 0.12
C SER A 20 11.18 8.69 -0.05
N ASP A 21 11.23 7.41 0.27
CA ASP A 21 12.37 6.53 -0.02
C ASP A 21 11.85 5.12 -0.36
N PRO A 22 11.52 4.87 -1.64
CA PRO A 22 11.01 3.56 -2.07
C PRO A 22 12.06 2.45 -1.91
N ALA A 23 13.36 2.77 -2.02
CA ALA A 23 14.43 1.80 -1.87
C ALA A 23 14.54 1.32 -0.41
N GLN A 24 14.45 2.24 0.55
CA GLN A 24 14.42 1.90 1.97
C GLN A 24 13.17 1.09 2.33
N ALA A 25 12.01 1.44 1.77
CA ALA A 25 10.78 0.68 1.99
C ALA A 25 10.88 -0.77 1.48
N LEU A 26 11.49 -0.98 0.31
CA LEU A 26 11.76 -2.32 -0.24
C LEU A 26 12.78 -3.09 0.60
N ALA A 27 13.91 -2.46 0.97
CA ALA A 27 14.93 -3.08 1.81
C ALA A 27 14.37 -3.51 3.18
N ARG A 28 13.47 -2.70 3.76
CA ARG A 28 12.75 -3.07 4.97
C ARG A 28 11.86 -4.29 4.74
N ASN A 29 11.14 -4.33 3.63
CA ASN A 29 10.29 -5.47 3.29
C ASN A 29 11.11 -6.76 3.15
N ASP A 30 12.27 -6.70 2.49
CA ASP A 30 13.17 -7.83 2.28
C ASP A 30 13.87 -8.30 3.57
N SER A 31 13.92 -7.46 4.61
CA SER A 31 14.50 -7.82 5.91
C SER A 31 13.62 -8.73 6.77
N PHE A 32 12.32 -8.84 6.44
CA PHE A 32 11.41 -9.70 7.20
C PHE A 32 11.65 -11.18 6.88
N PRO A 33 11.63 -12.07 7.89
CA PRO A 33 11.59 -13.51 7.65
C PRO A 33 10.44 -13.89 6.72
N SER A 34 10.63 -14.91 5.89
CA SER A 34 9.59 -15.37 4.93
C SER A 34 8.27 -15.82 5.58
N ALA A 35 8.32 -16.20 6.87
CA ALA A 35 7.14 -16.58 7.65
C ALA A 35 6.39 -15.38 8.27
N THR A 36 6.91 -14.16 8.13
CA THR A 36 6.27 -12.96 8.68
C THR A 36 4.96 -12.68 7.96
N ARG A 37 3.88 -12.55 8.74
CA ARG A 37 2.56 -12.15 8.25
C ARG A 37 2.25 -10.71 8.66
N SER A 38 1.75 -9.92 7.72
CA SER A 38 1.23 -8.58 8.02
C SER A 38 -0.01 -8.68 8.91
N SER A 39 -0.37 -7.59 9.61
CA SER A 39 -1.62 -7.59 10.41
C SER A 39 -2.84 -7.85 9.54
N MET A 40 -2.92 -7.13 8.42
CA MET A 40 -4.00 -7.28 7.45
C MET A 40 -4.08 -8.71 6.88
N GLN A 41 -2.94 -9.40 6.68
CA GLN A 41 -2.95 -10.81 6.26
C GLN A 41 -3.56 -11.72 7.35
N ARG A 42 -3.20 -11.54 8.62
CA ARG A 42 -3.79 -12.32 9.71
C ARG A 42 -5.29 -12.08 9.85
N ASP A 43 -5.73 -10.84 9.66
CA ASP A 43 -7.14 -10.48 9.68
C ASP A 43 -7.90 -11.12 8.51
N ALA A 44 -7.32 -11.14 7.31
CA ALA A 44 -7.89 -11.83 6.15
C ALA A 44 -8.01 -13.34 6.38
N GLU A 45 -6.96 -13.98 6.91
CA GLU A 45 -6.95 -15.41 7.25
C GLU A 45 -7.99 -15.75 8.34
N ALA A 46 -8.30 -14.81 9.22
CA ALA A 46 -9.32 -14.93 10.26
C ALA A 46 -10.73 -14.51 9.81
N GLY A 47 -10.93 -14.11 8.54
CA GLY A 47 -12.21 -13.63 8.03
C GLY A 47 -12.70 -12.33 8.68
N ARG A 48 -11.77 -11.53 9.22
CA ARG A 48 -12.07 -10.26 9.90
C ARG A 48 -12.15 -9.11 8.89
N PRO A 49 -12.89 -8.03 9.20
CA PRO A 49 -12.87 -6.82 8.39
C PRO A 49 -11.45 -6.30 8.21
N LEU A 50 -11.09 -5.97 6.97
CA LEU A 50 -9.76 -5.47 6.62
C LEU A 50 -9.72 -3.94 6.70
N GLU A 51 -8.56 -3.39 7.06
CA GLU A 51 -8.29 -1.95 7.08
C GLU A 51 -8.06 -1.36 5.67
N LEU A 52 -8.71 -1.92 4.64
CA LEU A 52 -8.49 -1.55 3.24
C LEU A 52 -8.92 -0.11 2.94
N ASP A 53 -10.07 0.34 3.43
CA ASP A 53 -10.47 1.75 3.24
C ASP A 53 -9.60 2.71 4.06
N ALA A 54 -9.23 2.31 5.28
CA ALA A 54 -8.43 3.12 6.18
C ALA A 54 -7.01 3.35 5.63
N ILE A 55 -6.40 2.32 5.03
CA ILE A 55 -5.03 2.39 4.50
C ILE A 55 -5.05 2.62 2.99
N GLY A 56 -5.61 1.67 2.23
CA GLY A 56 -5.67 1.73 0.77
C GLY A 56 -6.57 2.87 0.26
N GLY A 57 -7.77 3.00 0.83
CA GLY A 57 -8.69 4.09 0.48
C GLY A 57 -8.11 5.47 0.80
N ALA A 58 -7.40 5.62 1.92
CA ALA A 58 -6.71 6.86 2.26
C ALA A 58 -5.61 7.21 1.26
N LEU A 59 -4.82 6.23 0.83
CA LEU A 59 -3.80 6.41 -0.22
C LEU A 59 -4.43 6.88 -1.53
N LEU A 60 -5.49 6.21 -2.00
CA LEU A 60 -6.17 6.58 -3.26
C LEU A 60 -6.78 7.98 -3.20
N ARG A 61 -7.41 8.35 -2.07
CA ARG A 61 -7.93 9.70 -1.87
C ARG A 61 -6.82 10.74 -1.86
N ALA A 62 -5.66 10.43 -1.28
CA ALA A 62 -4.51 11.34 -1.30
C ALA A 62 -3.94 11.50 -2.72
N ALA A 63 -3.75 10.40 -3.45
CA ALA A 63 -3.32 10.44 -4.84
C ALA A 63 -4.24 11.32 -5.70
N GLN A 64 -5.56 11.14 -5.57
CA GLN A 64 -6.54 11.96 -6.28
C GLN A 64 -6.44 13.45 -5.93
N ARG A 65 -6.30 13.81 -4.65
CA ARG A 65 -6.19 15.21 -4.22
C ARG A 65 -4.95 15.90 -4.81
N HIS A 66 -3.86 15.16 -4.99
CA HIS A 66 -2.59 15.68 -5.47
C HIS A 66 -2.33 15.45 -6.96
N GLY A 67 -3.27 14.81 -7.68
CA GLY A 67 -3.11 14.51 -9.11
C GLY A 67 -1.99 13.52 -9.43
N VAL A 68 -1.73 12.56 -8.52
CA VAL A 68 -0.72 11.51 -8.70
C VAL A 68 -1.37 10.26 -9.26
N ASP A 69 -0.85 9.76 -10.38
CA ASP A 69 -1.32 8.50 -10.97
C ASP A 69 -0.82 7.29 -10.15
N VAL A 70 -1.76 6.44 -9.71
CA VAL A 70 -1.47 5.23 -8.91
C VAL A 70 -2.21 3.99 -9.43
N PRO A 71 -1.98 3.58 -10.69
CA PRO A 71 -2.70 2.48 -11.31
C PRO A 71 -2.50 1.13 -10.60
N VAL A 72 -1.31 0.85 -10.06
CA VAL A 72 -1.03 -0.40 -9.36
C VAL A 72 -1.74 -0.43 -8.01
N ALA A 73 -1.68 0.65 -7.22
CA ALA A 73 -2.38 0.76 -5.95
C ALA A 73 -3.90 0.63 -6.13
N THR A 74 -4.45 1.30 -7.15
CA THR A 74 -5.87 1.23 -7.49
C THR A 74 -6.29 -0.22 -7.77
N ARG A 75 -5.51 -0.93 -8.58
CA ARG A 75 -5.79 -2.33 -8.92
C ARG A 75 -5.72 -3.22 -7.68
N VAL A 76 -4.69 -3.10 -6.86
CA VAL A 76 -4.50 -3.93 -5.65
C VAL A 76 -5.63 -3.71 -4.65
N VAL A 77 -6.00 -2.46 -4.36
CA VAL A 77 -7.10 -2.14 -3.44
C VAL A 77 -8.42 -2.72 -3.98
N ARG A 78 -8.68 -2.60 -5.29
CA ARG A 78 -9.87 -3.17 -5.91
C ARG A 78 -9.93 -4.69 -5.81
N GLU A 79 -8.82 -5.37 -6.12
CA GLU A 79 -8.72 -6.83 -6.02
C GLU A 79 -8.98 -7.32 -4.59
N LEU A 80 -8.39 -6.66 -3.59
CA LEU A 80 -8.57 -7.01 -2.18
C LEU A 80 -9.97 -6.67 -1.62
N THR A 81 -10.69 -5.73 -2.23
CA THR A 81 -12.07 -5.39 -1.82
C THR A 81 -13.11 -6.34 -2.45
N SER A 82 -12.73 -7.05 -3.52
CA SER A 82 -13.65 -7.90 -4.30
C SER A 82 -13.53 -9.40 -3.99
N GLY A 83 -12.56 -9.79 -3.17
CA GLY A 83 -12.32 -11.18 -2.74
C GLY A 83 -12.85 -11.43 -1.34
#